data_AF-A0AAW2ZBC8-F1
#
_entry.id   AF-A0AAW2ZBC8-F1
#
_cell.length_a   1.000
_cell.length_b   1.000
_cell.length_c   1.000
_cell.angle_alpha   90.00
_cell.angle_beta   90.00
_cell.angle_gamma   90.00
#
_symmetry.space_group_name_H-M   'P 1'
#
loop_
_entity.id
_entity.type
_entity.pdbx_description
1 polymer ?
#
loop_
_entity_poly.entity_id
_entity_poly.type
_entity_poly.pdbx_seq_one_letter_code
_entity_poly.pdbx_strand_id
1 'polypeptide(L)'
;MEQDKKEESSTALDVYLHPLVVINISDHFTRVRANSNSKNSGETRVIGCLYGTQEGRRVEVRTSFEMVYGVEDGRIIINAEYVTEKIAQYAQVFPKYEVLGWYSTGDQKLPTDDAIHEQVTLFNDNPLYLLVGVNIKKDMKDIPLTLYEPTVTIENKRQLILWASIPYKIETDEAERIGVDFVNKMERGTTQSSTLVPHFATLYNAVHMLTERIQIITRYLELVKNGTIPVDHKLLRQISSLSHRLPAVDSSKFKSDYNNELNESLLITYMASMTKGTNVLNEVVEKFNVTYERRGRRLY
;
A
#
# COMPACT_ATOMS: atom_id res chain seq x y z
N MET A 1 -12.44 23.51 24.67
CA MET A 1 -11.35 23.13 23.75
C MET A 1 -10.87 21.76 24.20
N GLU A 2 -11.66 20.74 23.92
CA GLU A 2 -11.27 19.36 24.15
C GLU A 2 -10.30 18.96 23.04
N GLN A 3 -9.08 18.62 23.44
CA GLN A 3 -8.13 17.98 22.56
C GLN A 3 -8.63 16.56 22.33
N ASP A 4 -8.92 16.22 21.07
CA ASP A 4 -9.07 14.84 20.59
C ASP A 4 -7.83 14.04 20.98
N LYS A 5 -7.94 13.36 22.10
CA LYS A 5 -6.96 12.38 22.56
C LYS A 5 -7.11 11.21 21.60
N LYS A 6 -6.18 11.05 20.66
CA LYS A 6 -6.07 9.82 19.87
C LYS A 6 -5.86 8.66 20.84
N GLU A 7 -6.94 7.98 21.19
CA GLU A 7 -6.88 6.72 21.92
C GLU A 7 -6.41 5.65 20.93
N GLU A 8 -5.11 5.36 20.95
CA GLU A 8 -4.53 4.21 20.27
C GLU A 8 -5.04 2.95 20.98
N SER A 9 -5.88 2.16 20.30
CA SER A 9 -6.24 0.83 20.78
C SER A 9 -5.01 -0.06 20.74
N SER A 10 -4.77 -0.78 21.84
CA SER A 10 -3.70 -1.77 21.98
C SER A 10 -4.10 -3.13 21.40
N THR A 11 -4.70 -3.16 20.21
CA THR A 11 -5.05 -4.41 19.52
C THR A 11 -3.88 -4.83 18.63
N ALA A 12 -3.36 -6.04 18.89
CA ALA A 12 -2.20 -6.61 18.20
C ALA A 12 -2.58 -7.19 16.81
N LEU A 13 -3.42 -6.47 16.05
CA LEU A 13 -3.77 -6.83 14.68
C LEU A 13 -2.74 -6.24 13.73
N ASP A 14 -2.13 -7.10 12.92
CA ASP A 14 -1.25 -6.68 11.83
C ASP A 14 -2.10 -6.54 10.56
N VAL A 15 -2.48 -5.31 10.22
CA VAL A 15 -3.26 -5.02 9.01
C VAL A 15 -2.36 -4.63 7.85
N TYR A 16 -2.54 -5.33 6.74
CA TYR A 16 -1.85 -5.12 5.48
C TYR A 16 -2.86 -4.69 4.42
N LEU A 17 -2.61 -3.55 3.79
CA LEU A 17 -3.48 -2.96 2.77
C LEU A 17 -2.80 -3.07 1.41
N HIS A 18 -3.48 -3.68 0.45
CA HIS A 18 -3.01 -3.75 -0.92
C HIS A 18 -3.33 -2.46 -1.70
N PRO A 19 -2.40 -1.94 -2.53
CA PRO A 19 -2.63 -0.78 -3.39
C PRO A 19 -3.90 -0.84 -4.25
N LEU A 20 -4.29 -2.02 -4.71
CA LEU A 20 -5.50 -2.22 -5.51
C LEU A 20 -6.76 -1.69 -4.81
N VAL A 21 -6.84 -1.83 -3.48
CA VAL A 21 -7.95 -1.31 -2.67
C VAL A 21 -8.04 0.21 -2.80
N VAL A 22 -6.90 0.90 -2.71
CA VAL A 22 -6.84 2.37 -2.82
C VAL A 22 -7.22 2.82 -4.22
N ILE A 23 -6.77 2.09 -5.26
CA ILE A 23 -7.11 2.35 -6.66
C ILE A 23 -8.61 2.18 -6.89
N ASN A 24 -9.21 1.08 -6.41
CA ASN A 24 -10.64 0.80 -6.52
C ASN A 24 -11.49 1.88 -5.85
N ILE A 25 -11.11 2.32 -4.65
CA ILE A 25 -11.83 3.37 -3.92
C ILE A 25 -11.72 4.72 -4.66
N SER A 26 -10.53 5.03 -5.18
CA SER A 26 -10.28 6.26 -5.94
C SER A 26 -11.06 6.29 -7.25
N ASP A 27 -11.12 5.17 -7.96
CA ASP A 27 -11.92 4.97 -9.17
C ASP A 27 -13.42 5.10 -8.87
N HIS A 28 -13.91 4.42 -7.82
CA HIS A 28 -15.31 4.51 -7.40
C HIS A 28 -15.71 5.96 -7.07
N PHE A 29 -14.90 6.66 -6.27
CA PHE A 29 -15.13 8.06 -5.95
C PHE A 29 -15.15 8.96 -7.20
N THR A 30 -14.15 8.80 -8.08
CA THR A 30 -14.01 9.62 -9.28
C THR A 30 -15.15 9.39 -10.27
N ARG A 31 -15.56 8.12 -10.47
CA ARG A 31 -16.69 7.74 -11.33
C ARG A 31 -18.00 8.34 -10.82
N VAL A 32 -18.30 8.19 -9.53
CA VAL A 32 -19.53 8.75 -8.94
C VAL A 32 -19.55 10.27 -9.06
N ARG A 33 -18.42 10.93 -8.76
CA ARG A 33 -18.28 12.38 -8.88
C ARG A 33 -18.45 12.89 -10.32
N ALA A 34 -17.93 12.16 -11.30
CA ALA A 34 -18.07 12.51 -12.71
C ALA A 34 -19.52 12.32 -13.22
N ASN A 35 -20.19 11.27 -12.76
CA ASN A 35 -21.58 10.97 -13.14
C ASN A 35 -22.59 11.88 -12.43
N SER A 36 -22.29 12.36 -11.23
CA SER A 36 -23.08 13.38 -10.53
C SER A 36 -22.85 14.75 -11.16
N ASN A 37 -23.38 14.94 -12.37
CA ASN A 37 -23.21 16.13 -13.23
C ASN A 37 -23.94 17.40 -12.70
N SER A 38 -23.94 17.67 -11.39
CA SER A 38 -24.73 18.75 -10.79
C SER A 38 -23.98 19.54 -9.73
N LYS A 39 -24.16 20.86 -9.82
CA LYS A 39 -23.74 21.95 -8.93
C LYS A 39 -24.35 21.87 -7.51
N ASN A 40 -24.68 20.68 -7.03
CA ASN A 40 -25.08 20.46 -5.66
C ASN A 40 -23.82 20.18 -4.85
N SER A 41 -23.41 21.20 -4.11
CA SER A 41 -22.35 21.25 -3.11
C SER A 41 -22.61 20.35 -1.90
N GLY A 42 -22.96 19.08 -2.13
CA GLY A 42 -22.85 18.02 -1.14
C GLY A 42 -21.51 17.30 -1.33
N GLU A 43 -20.84 16.94 -0.24
CA GLU A 43 -19.65 16.08 -0.30
C GLU A 43 -20.05 14.73 -0.90
N THR A 44 -19.58 14.44 -2.12
CA THR A 44 -19.77 13.13 -2.74
C THR A 44 -19.14 12.08 -1.83
N ARG A 45 -19.97 11.20 -1.28
CA ARG A 45 -19.53 10.13 -0.39
C ARG A 45 -19.79 8.78 -1.03
N VAL A 46 -18.75 7.98 -1.16
CA VAL A 46 -18.87 6.59 -1.63
C VAL A 46 -18.62 5.64 -0.48
N ILE A 47 -19.34 4.52 -0.49
CA ILE A 47 -19.29 3.48 0.54
C ILE A 47 -19.11 2.14 -0.18
N GLY A 48 -18.28 1.27 0.38
CA GLY A 48 -18.14 -0.07 -0.14
C GLY A 48 -17.55 -1.05 0.86
N CYS A 49 -17.39 -2.28 0.41
CA CYS A 49 -16.90 -3.40 1.20
C CYS A 49 -15.41 -3.61 1.00
N LEU A 50 -14.72 -4.01 2.07
CA LEU A 50 -13.34 -4.46 2.07
C LEU A 50 -13.32 -5.99 2.11
N TYR A 51 -12.53 -6.58 1.24
CA TYR A 51 -12.50 -8.02 1.03
C TYR A 51 -11.06 -8.53 1.00
N GLY A 52 -10.79 -9.67 1.62
CA GLY A 52 -9.44 -10.17 1.74
C GLY A 52 -9.35 -11.41 2.62
N THR A 53 -8.19 -11.65 3.24
CA THR A 53 -7.95 -12.85 4.03
C THR A 53 -7.56 -12.49 5.46
N GLN A 54 -8.10 -13.21 6.43
CA GLN A 54 -7.65 -13.17 7.81
C GLN A 54 -6.99 -14.49 8.22
N GLU A 55 -5.71 -14.44 8.56
CA GLU A 55 -4.96 -15.57 9.13
C GLU A 55 -4.57 -15.23 10.58
N GLY A 56 -5.46 -15.59 11.52
CA GLY A 56 -5.28 -15.28 12.93
C GLY A 56 -5.32 -13.77 13.20
N ARG A 57 -4.15 -13.18 13.47
CA ARG A 57 -3.98 -11.73 13.73
C ARG A 57 -3.47 -10.95 12.52
N ARG A 58 -3.15 -11.64 11.42
CA ARG A 58 -2.73 -11.03 10.17
C ARG A 58 -3.97 -10.83 9.30
N VAL A 59 -4.30 -9.58 9.02
CA VAL A 59 -5.45 -9.20 8.17
C VAL A 59 -4.90 -8.58 6.90
N GLU A 60 -5.15 -9.21 5.76
CA GLU A 60 -4.74 -8.71 4.44
C GLU A 60 -5.97 -8.23 3.67
N VAL A 61 -6.11 -6.91 3.54
CA VAL A 61 -7.14 -6.28 2.73
C VAL A 61 -6.65 -6.22 1.28
N ARG A 62 -7.13 -7.15 0.46
CA ARG A 62 -6.62 -7.37 -0.90
C ARG A 62 -7.42 -6.67 -1.99
N THR A 63 -8.73 -6.56 -1.81
CA THR A 63 -9.62 -5.96 -2.79
C THR A 63 -10.81 -5.28 -2.10
N SER A 64 -11.59 -4.55 -2.89
CA SER A 64 -12.77 -3.84 -2.43
C SER A 64 -13.80 -3.77 -3.55
N PHE A 65 -15.08 -3.70 -3.18
CA PHE A 65 -16.18 -3.52 -4.12
C PHE A 65 -17.18 -2.49 -3.60
N GLU A 66 -17.92 -1.85 -4.51
CA GLU A 66 -18.93 -0.85 -4.17
C GLU A 66 -20.19 -1.48 -3.57
N MET A 67 -20.78 -0.82 -2.58
CA MET A 67 -22.08 -1.22 -2.03
C MET A 67 -23.20 -0.38 -2.64
N VAL A 68 -24.34 -1.01 -2.89
CA VAL A 68 -25.57 -0.30 -3.24
C VAL A 68 -26.30 0.09 -1.97
N TYR A 69 -26.67 1.36 -1.83
CA TYR A 69 -27.37 1.87 -0.66
C TYR A 69 -28.46 2.88 -1.06
N GLY A 70 -29.51 2.94 -0.26
CA GLY A 70 -30.55 3.97 -0.31
C GLY A 70 -30.38 4.99 0.81
N VAL A 71 -30.98 6.17 0.66
CA VAL A 71 -31.08 7.18 1.72
C VAL A 71 -32.54 7.32 2.13
N GLU A 72 -32.88 6.81 3.30
CA GLU A 72 -34.23 6.93 3.90
C GLU A 72 -34.11 7.74 5.19
N ASP A 73 -34.91 8.80 5.34
CA ASP A 73 -34.91 9.69 6.51
C ASP A 73 -33.52 10.23 6.92
N GLY A 74 -32.63 10.44 5.94
CA GLY A 74 -31.26 10.90 6.16
C GLY A 74 -30.30 9.84 6.71
N ARG A 75 -30.75 8.57 6.80
CA ARG A 75 -29.92 7.41 7.15
C ARG A 75 -29.57 6.63 5.89
N ILE A 76 -28.36 6.07 5.87
CA ILE A 76 -27.87 5.24 4.79
C ILE A 76 -28.26 3.79 5.09
N ILE A 77 -29.05 3.19 4.19
CA ILE A 77 -29.50 1.79 4.29
C ILE A 77 -28.81 0.99 3.20
N ILE A 78 -27.97 0.03 3.60
CA ILE A 78 -27.23 -0.85 2.71
C ILE A 78 -28.18 -1.93 2.18
N ASN A 79 -28.15 -2.19 0.88
CA ASN A 79 -28.86 -3.32 0.29
C ASN A 79 -28.14 -4.63 0.67
N ALA A 80 -28.63 -5.30 1.71
CA ALA A 80 -28.05 -6.55 2.21
C ALA A 80 -28.12 -7.71 1.19
N GLU A 81 -29.15 -7.75 0.35
CA GLU A 81 -29.30 -8.77 -0.71
C GLU A 81 -28.19 -8.61 -1.76
N TYR A 82 -27.91 -7.38 -2.19
CA TYR A 82 -26.84 -7.07 -3.13
C TYR A 82 -25.47 -7.48 -2.58
N VAL A 83 -25.19 -7.16 -1.31
CA VAL A 83 -23.93 -7.53 -0.66
C VAL A 83 -23.79 -9.05 -0.57
N THR A 84 -24.85 -9.75 -0.19
CA THR A 84 -24.87 -11.23 -0.09
C THR A 84 -24.62 -11.88 -1.45
N GLU A 85 -25.27 -11.40 -2.50
CA GLU A 85 -25.07 -11.89 -3.87
C GLU A 85 -23.62 -11.65 -4.32
N LYS A 86 -23.08 -10.46 -4.04
CA LYS A 86 -21.69 -10.13 -4.36
C LYS A 86 -20.70 -11.03 -3.62
N ILE A 87 -20.90 -11.27 -2.32
CA ILE A 87 -20.08 -12.22 -1.56
C ILE A 87 -20.11 -13.60 -2.22
N ALA A 88 -21.28 -14.09 -2.62
CA ALA A 88 -21.41 -15.38 -3.30
C ALA A 88 -20.67 -15.42 -4.65
N GLN A 89 -20.72 -14.34 -5.44
CA GLN A 89 -19.97 -14.22 -6.70
C GLN A 89 -18.45 -14.23 -6.46
N TYR A 90 -17.97 -13.45 -5.48
CA TYR A 90 -16.54 -13.40 -5.14
C TYR A 90 -16.05 -14.74 -4.60
N ALA A 91 -16.84 -15.45 -3.81
CA ALA A 91 -16.50 -16.77 -3.28
C ALA A 91 -16.25 -17.82 -4.38
N GLN A 92 -16.85 -17.68 -5.57
CA GLN A 92 -16.59 -18.57 -6.71
C GLN A 92 -15.16 -18.43 -7.27
N VAL A 93 -14.60 -17.21 -7.23
CA VAL A 93 -13.27 -16.92 -7.78
C VAL A 93 -12.20 -16.94 -6.69
N PHE A 94 -12.54 -16.45 -5.49
CA PHE A 94 -11.65 -16.31 -4.34
C PHE A 94 -12.27 -16.95 -3.09
N PRO A 95 -12.25 -18.29 -2.98
CA PRO A 95 -12.93 -19.02 -1.91
C PRO A 95 -12.34 -18.81 -0.51
N LYS A 96 -11.11 -18.31 -0.42
CA LYS A 96 -10.46 -17.97 0.86
C LYS A 96 -10.78 -16.56 1.34
N TYR A 97 -11.38 -15.73 0.48
CA TYR A 97 -11.59 -14.34 0.83
C TYR A 97 -12.91 -14.18 1.56
N GLU A 98 -12.90 -13.29 2.56
CA GLU A 98 -14.04 -12.95 3.38
C GLU A 98 -14.20 -11.43 3.48
N VAL A 99 -15.36 -10.99 3.94
CA VAL A 99 -15.61 -9.58 4.26
C VAL A 99 -14.76 -9.23 5.47
N LEU A 100 -13.87 -8.24 5.34
CA LEU A 100 -13.02 -7.77 6.44
C LEU A 100 -13.52 -6.47 7.05
N GLY A 101 -14.38 -5.74 6.34
CA GLY A 101 -14.84 -4.44 6.77
C GLY A 101 -15.47 -3.63 5.65
N TRP A 102 -15.48 -2.32 5.82
CA TRP A 102 -16.03 -1.37 4.87
C TRP A 102 -15.16 -0.12 4.77
N TYR A 103 -15.31 0.60 3.67
CA TYR A 103 -14.65 1.87 3.45
C TYR A 103 -15.66 2.98 3.21
N SER A 104 -15.26 4.20 3.53
CA SER A 104 -15.94 5.38 3.04
C SER A 104 -14.97 6.49 2.68
N THR A 105 -15.43 7.41 1.83
CA THR A 105 -14.67 8.62 1.51
C THR A 105 -15.18 9.81 2.33
N GLY A 106 -14.26 10.59 2.87
CA GLY A 106 -14.59 11.80 3.63
C GLY A 106 -13.39 12.33 4.40
N ASP A 107 -13.44 13.60 4.80
CA ASP A 107 -12.35 14.21 5.56
C ASP A 107 -12.38 13.83 7.06
N GLN A 108 -13.58 13.53 7.59
CA GLN A 108 -13.80 13.14 8.99
C GLN A 108 -14.89 12.07 9.11
N LYS A 109 -14.91 11.37 10.25
CA LYS A 109 -16.01 10.45 10.58
C LYS A 109 -17.29 11.21 10.79
N LEU A 110 -18.40 10.64 10.33
CA LEU A 110 -19.73 11.19 10.56
C LEU A 110 -20.49 10.33 11.58
N PRO A 111 -21.42 10.90 12.36
CA PRO A 111 -22.29 10.12 13.26
C PRO A 111 -23.15 9.08 12.53
N THR A 112 -23.35 9.23 11.21
CA THR A 112 -24.01 8.24 10.36
C THR A 112 -23.20 6.95 10.22
N ASP A 113 -21.90 6.98 10.52
CA ASP A 113 -20.97 5.86 10.30
C ASP A 113 -21.24 4.72 11.26
N ASP A 114 -21.71 5.03 12.46
CA ASP A 114 -22.10 4.03 13.46
C ASP A 114 -23.26 3.18 12.94
N ALA A 115 -24.26 3.81 12.32
CA ALA A 115 -25.41 3.12 11.74
C ALA A 115 -25.06 2.29 10.50
N ILE A 116 -24.05 2.70 9.73
CA ILE A 116 -23.51 1.90 8.61
C ILE A 116 -22.75 0.71 9.17
N HIS A 117 -21.92 0.94 10.19
CA HIS A 117 -21.12 -0.10 10.81
C HIS A 117 -21.98 -1.23 11.38
N GLU A 118 -23.06 -0.89 12.10
CA GLU A 118 -24.02 -1.88 12.62
C GLU A 118 -24.62 -2.76 11.50
N GLN A 119 -24.89 -2.19 10.33
CA GLN A 119 -25.39 -2.95 9.17
C GLN A 119 -24.33 -3.87 8.56
N VAL A 120 -23.06 -3.46 8.59
CA VAL A 120 -21.94 -4.29 8.09
C VAL A 120 -21.61 -5.42 9.07
N THR A 121 -21.92 -5.26 10.37
CA THR A 121 -21.75 -6.31 11.38
C THR A 121 -22.55 -7.59 11.08
N LEU A 122 -23.59 -7.50 10.23
CA LEU A 122 -24.29 -8.70 9.74
C LEU A 122 -23.41 -9.63 8.89
N PHE A 123 -22.34 -9.11 8.29
CA PHE A 123 -21.45 -9.86 7.38
C PHE A 123 -20.11 -10.22 8.04
N ASN A 124 -19.68 -9.49 9.07
CA ASN A 124 -18.47 -9.77 9.84
C ASN A 124 -18.68 -9.29 11.28
N ASP A 125 -18.35 -10.11 12.28
CA ASP A 125 -18.51 -9.80 13.71
C ASP A 125 -17.68 -8.59 14.18
N ASN A 126 -16.53 -8.32 13.57
CA ASN A 126 -15.64 -7.19 13.88
C ASN A 126 -15.13 -6.51 12.60
N PRO A 127 -15.99 -5.75 11.88
CA PRO A 127 -15.60 -5.18 10.60
C PRO A 127 -14.69 -3.97 10.76
N LEU A 128 -13.58 -3.94 10.01
CA LEU A 128 -12.69 -2.78 9.96
C LEU A 128 -13.35 -1.60 9.22
N TYR A 129 -13.01 -0.38 9.61
CA TYR A 129 -13.47 0.83 8.92
C TYR A 129 -12.30 1.62 8.33
N LEU A 130 -12.24 1.68 7.00
CA LEU A 130 -11.24 2.48 6.27
C LEU A 130 -11.83 3.82 5.81
N LEU A 131 -11.30 4.92 6.34
CA LEU A 131 -11.63 6.27 5.89
C LEU A 131 -10.57 6.74 4.89
N VAL A 132 -11.01 7.13 3.70
CA VAL A 132 -10.15 7.70 2.65
C VAL A 132 -10.45 9.19 2.50
N GLY A 133 -9.47 10.01 2.84
CA GLY A 133 -9.54 11.46 2.72
C GLY A 133 -9.51 11.88 1.25
N VAL A 134 -10.46 12.75 0.89
CA VAL A 134 -10.64 13.23 -0.49
C VAL A 134 -9.89 14.55 -0.72
N ASN A 135 -9.66 15.32 0.35
CA ASN A 135 -9.05 16.63 0.28
C ASN A 135 -7.52 16.56 0.35
N ILE A 136 -6.90 16.14 -0.75
CA ILE A 136 -5.44 16.00 -0.86
C ILE A 136 -4.82 17.38 -1.06
N LYS A 137 -4.17 17.90 -0.01
CA LYS A 137 -3.33 19.09 -0.12
C LYS A 137 -1.98 18.71 -0.76
N LYS A 138 -1.46 19.55 -1.65
CA LYS A 138 -0.19 19.29 -2.38
C LYS A 138 1.03 19.07 -1.46
N ASP A 139 0.98 19.58 -0.22
CA ASP A 139 2.08 19.46 0.74
C ASP A 139 1.94 18.24 1.67
N MET A 140 0.89 17.43 1.51
CA MET A 140 0.67 16.25 2.34
C MET A 140 1.60 15.13 1.88
N LYS A 141 2.58 14.76 2.73
CA LYS A 141 3.55 13.69 2.46
C LYS A 141 2.98 12.28 2.66
N ASP A 142 1.96 12.17 3.50
CA ASP A 142 1.34 10.88 3.85
C ASP A 142 0.03 10.67 3.08
N ILE A 143 -0.24 9.41 2.73
CA ILE A 143 -1.48 9.05 2.06
C ILE A 143 -2.64 9.25 3.06
N PRO A 144 -3.73 9.94 2.70
CA PRO A 144 -4.82 10.27 3.61
C PRO A 144 -5.74 9.06 3.85
N LEU A 145 -5.17 7.99 4.42
CA LEU A 145 -5.87 6.77 4.78
C LEU A 145 -5.85 6.67 6.31
N THR A 146 -7.01 6.43 6.90
CA THR A 146 -7.08 6.12 8.34
C THR A 146 -7.93 4.90 8.54
N LEU A 147 -7.36 3.90 9.20
CA LEU A 147 -8.02 2.66 9.54
C LEU A 147 -8.48 2.70 11.00
N TYR A 148 -9.71 2.27 11.22
CA TYR A 148 -10.35 2.23 12.52
C TYR A 148 -10.85 0.83 12.84
N GLU A 149 -10.70 0.47 14.11
CA GLU A 149 -11.30 -0.72 14.70
C GLU A 149 -12.42 -0.28 15.67
N PRO A 150 -13.59 -0.94 15.63
CA PRO A 150 -14.65 -0.66 16.57
C PRO A 150 -14.31 -1.29 17.94
N THR A 151 -14.48 -0.51 19.00
CA THR A 151 -14.45 -1.00 20.39
C THR A 151 -15.80 -0.70 21.01
N VAL A 152 -16.55 -1.75 21.33
CA VAL A 152 -17.87 -1.58 21.96
C VAL A 152 -17.67 -1.34 23.45
N THR A 153 -18.05 -0.16 23.92
CA THR A 153 -18.10 0.17 25.35
C THR A 153 -19.53 0.36 25.80
N ILE A 154 -19.83 -0.06 27.03
CA ILE A 154 -21.15 0.12 27.63
C ILE A 154 -21.06 1.30 28.59
N GLU A 155 -21.56 2.46 28.16
CA GLU A 155 -21.76 3.61 29.02
C GLU A 155 -23.25 3.82 29.26
N ASN A 156 -23.67 4.03 30.52
CA ASN A 156 -25.05 4.36 30.88
C ASN A 156 -26.13 3.41 30.31
N LYS A 157 -25.85 2.10 30.26
CA LYS A 157 -26.73 1.04 29.71
C LYS A 157 -27.02 1.16 28.20
N ARG A 158 -26.26 1.97 27.47
CA ARG A 158 -26.27 2.01 26.00
C ARG A 158 -24.93 1.47 25.49
N GLN A 159 -24.99 0.67 24.44
CA GLN A 159 -23.79 0.26 23.71
C GLN A 159 -23.36 1.43 22.82
N LEU A 160 -22.11 1.86 22.95
CA LEU A 160 -21.50 2.89 22.12
C LEU A 160 -20.31 2.29 21.39
N ILE A 161 -20.21 2.59 20.10
CA ILE A 161 -19.06 2.22 19.26
C ILE A 161 -18.01 3.30 19.44
N LEU A 162 -16.89 2.97 20.08
CA LEU A 162 -15.71 3.81 20.11
C LEU A 162 -14.77 3.37 19.00
N TRP A 163 -14.28 4.34 18.24
CA TRP A 163 -13.46 4.06 17.08
C TRP A 163 -11.99 4.32 17.37
N ALA A 164 -11.21 3.26 17.49
CA ALA A 164 -9.80 3.38 17.78
C ALA A 164 -8.97 3.27 16.49
N SER A 165 -7.99 4.16 16.33
CA SER A 165 -7.16 4.19 15.13
C SER A 165 -6.04 3.16 15.25
N ILE A 166 -5.91 2.32 14.22
CA ILE A 166 -4.89 1.28 14.17
C ILE A 166 -3.88 1.54 13.04
N PRO A 167 -2.60 1.20 13.25
CA PRO A 167 -1.59 1.31 12.20
C PRO A 167 -1.82 0.24 11.13
N TYR A 168 -1.53 0.59 9.87
CA TYR A 168 -1.56 -0.35 8.75
C TYR A 168 -0.22 -0.32 8.00
N LYS A 169 0.09 -1.41 7.29
CA LYS A 169 1.22 -1.50 6.38
C LYS A 169 0.70 -1.64 4.96
N ILE A 170 1.39 -1.05 3.99
CA ILE A 170 1.09 -1.31 2.59
C ILE A 170 1.88 -2.55 2.18
N GLU A 171 1.18 -3.59 1.77
CA GLU A 171 1.78 -4.82 1.24
C GLU A 171 1.45 -4.93 -0.24
N THR A 172 2.43 -5.33 -1.03
CA THR A 172 2.29 -5.43 -2.48
C THR A 172 2.75 -6.80 -2.91
N ASP A 173 1.91 -7.52 -3.66
CA ASP A 173 2.38 -8.69 -4.40
C ASP A 173 3.32 -8.25 -5.54
N GLU A 174 4.16 -9.14 -6.05
CA GLU A 174 5.15 -8.81 -7.07
C GLU A 174 4.48 -8.34 -8.37
N ALA A 175 3.39 -8.99 -8.77
CA ALA A 175 2.59 -8.57 -9.92
C ALA A 175 1.96 -7.17 -9.71
N GLU A 176 1.45 -6.91 -8.50
CA GLU A 176 0.87 -5.62 -8.12
C GLU A 176 1.94 -4.52 -8.11
N ARG A 177 3.12 -4.79 -7.55
CA ARG A 177 4.26 -3.89 -7.52
C ARG A 177 4.68 -3.47 -8.93
N ILE A 178 4.78 -4.43 -9.85
CA ILE A 178 5.12 -4.16 -11.26
C ILE A 178 4.01 -3.32 -11.91
N GLY A 179 2.74 -3.64 -11.67
CA GLY A 179 1.60 -2.89 -12.20
C GLY A 179 1.57 -1.44 -11.73
N VAL A 180 1.72 -1.21 -10.42
CA VAL A 180 1.76 0.14 -9.82
C VAL A 180 2.96 0.93 -10.34
N ASP A 181 4.15 0.31 -10.44
CA ASP A 181 5.34 0.96 -10.98
C ASP A 181 5.18 1.32 -12.46
N PHE A 182 4.53 0.45 -13.25
CA PHE A 182 4.23 0.75 -14.65
C PHE A 182 3.26 1.95 -14.79
N VAL A 183 2.18 1.99 -14.00
CA VAL A 183 1.22 3.11 -14.01
C VAL A 183 1.93 4.43 -13.65
N ASN A 184 2.79 4.41 -12.63
CA ASN A 184 3.57 5.58 -12.23
C ASN A 184 4.58 6.03 -13.31
N LYS A 185 5.14 5.10 -14.08
CA LYS A 185 6.06 5.39 -15.19
C LYS A 185 5.34 5.94 -16.42
N MET A 186 4.11 5.51 -16.70
CA MET A 186 3.35 5.91 -17.88
C MET A 186 3.08 7.42 -17.91
N GLU A 187 2.89 8.06 -16.76
CA GLU A 187 2.76 9.52 -16.64
C GLU A 187 4.03 10.28 -17.11
N ARG A 188 5.20 9.63 -17.14
CA ARG A 188 6.47 10.27 -17.52
C ARG A 188 6.84 10.12 -19.00
N GLY A 189 5.94 9.57 -19.83
CA GLY A 189 6.08 9.55 -21.29
C GLY A 189 7.30 8.82 -21.85
N THR A 190 7.98 7.99 -21.05
CA THR A 190 9.27 7.38 -21.44
C THR A 190 9.10 5.90 -21.78
N THR A 191 8.67 5.61 -23.01
CA THR A 191 8.47 4.23 -23.51
C THR A 191 9.76 3.44 -23.72
N GLN A 192 10.94 4.03 -23.52
CA GLN A 192 12.25 3.38 -23.68
C GLN A 192 13.30 3.87 -22.67
N SER A 193 12.94 4.03 -21.40
CA SER A 193 13.96 4.25 -20.36
C SER A 193 14.54 2.91 -19.90
N SER A 194 15.86 2.85 -19.76
CA SER A 194 16.56 1.70 -19.15
C SER A 194 15.91 1.35 -17.81
N THR A 195 15.63 0.06 -17.57
CA THR A 195 15.07 -0.45 -16.31
C THR A 195 15.91 -0.09 -15.09
N LEU A 196 17.19 0.24 -15.28
CA LEU A 196 18.11 0.65 -14.23
C LEU A 196 17.82 2.05 -13.69
N VAL A 197 17.44 3.00 -14.54
CA VAL A 197 17.19 4.40 -14.13
C VAL A 197 16.10 4.51 -13.06
N PRO A 198 14.90 3.93 -13.22
CA PRO A 198 13.88 3.97 -12.17
C PRO A 198 14.29 3.15 -10.94
N HIS A 199 15.06 2.07 -11.09
CA HIS A 199 15.56 1.31 -9.95
C HIS A 199 16.57 2.10 -9.11
N PHE A 200 17.51 2.82 -9.74
CA PHE A 200 18.40 3.72 -9.04
C PHE A 200 17.67 4.92 -8.43
N ALA A 201 16.63 5.43 -9.10
CA ALA A 201 15.81 6.49 -8.55
C ALA A 201 15.07 6.05 -7.27
N THR A 202 14.52 4.84 -7.23
CA THR A 202 13.86 4.31 -6.02
C THR A 202 14.86 4.08 -4.88
N LEU A 203 16.04 3.51 -5.16
CA LEU A 203 17.12 3.37 -4.18
C LEU A 203 17.59 4.73 -3.64
N TYR A 204 17.79 5.70 -4.53
CA TYR A 204 18.19 7.06 -4.15
C TYR A 204 17.13 7.71 -3.25
N ASN A 205 15.85 7.63 -3.61
CA ASN A 205 14.76 8.18 -2.81
C ASN A 205 14.69 7.51 -1.43
N ALA A 206 14.86 6.20 -1.36
CA ALA A 206 14.88 5.48 -0.07
C ALA A 206 16.05 5.92 0.82
N VAL A 207 17.25 6.06 0.26
CA VAL A 207 18.44 6.56 0.98
C VAL A 207 18.26 8.02 1.41
N HIS A 208 17.68 8.86 0.54
CA HIS A 208 17.38 10.25 0.84
C HIS A 208 16.36 10.37 1.99
N MET A 209 15.27 9.60 1.94
CA MET A 209 14.26 9.56 3.01
C MET A 209 14.85 9.09 4.34
N LEU A 210 15.75 8.11 4.32
CA LEU A 210 16.46 7.67 5.53
C LEU A 210 17.37 8.78 6.07
N THR A 211 18.09 9.47 5.18
CA THR A 211 18.98 10.58 5.54
C THR A 211 18.20 11.74 6.16
N GLU A 212 17.06 12.13 5.60
CA GLU A 212 16.18 13.14 6.18
C GLU A 212 15.72 12.74 7.60
N ARG A 213 15.34 11.47 7.80
CA ARG A 213 14.93 10.98 9.13
C ARG A 213 16.07 11.00 10.13
N ILE A 214 17.28 10.60 9.72
CA ILE A 214 18.48 10.67 10.58
C ILE A 214 18.80 12.13 10.94
N GLN A 215 18.70 13.05 9.99
CA GLN A 215 18.92 14.49 10.24
C GLN A 215 17.96 15.08 11.27
N ILE A 216 16.70 14.64 11.26
CA ILE A 216 15.71 15.06 12.28
C ILE A 216 16.15 14.59 13.67
N ILE A 217 16.62 13.34 13.79
CA ILE A 217 17.09 12.79 15.07
C ILE A 217 18.35 13.52 15.55
N THR A 218 19.32 13.78 14.68
CA THR A 218 20.54 14.51 15.07
C THR A 218 20.23 15.94 15.49
N ARG A 219 19.36 16.64 14.76
CA ARG A 219 18.90 17.99 15.12
C ARG A 219 18.18 18.00 16.47
N TYR A 220 17.34 17.01 16.74
CA TYR A 220 16.69 16.87 18.05
C TYR A 220 17.73 16.70 19.18
N LEU A 221 18.73 15.84 19.00
CA LEU A 221 19.79 15.64 20.00
C LEU A 221 20.61 16.91 20.25
N GLU A 222 20.90 17.70 19.21
CA GLU A 222 21.59 18.98 19.34
C GLU A 222 20.77 20.00 20.14
N LEU A 223 19.47 20.10 19.89
CA LEU A 223 18.57 21.01 20.61
C LEU A 223 18.40 20.62 22.09
N VAL A 224 18.35 19.31 22.37
CA VAL A 224 18.32 18.80 23.75
C VAL A 224 19.65 19.10 24.47
N LYS A 225 20.79 18.90 23.80
CA LYS A 225 22.11 19.23 24.35
C LYS A 225 22.27 20.72 24.66
N ASN A 226 21.71 21.58 23.82
CA ASN A 226 21.74 23.04 23.99
C ASN A 226 20.71 23.56 25.01
N GLY A 227 19.87 22.69 25.58
CA GLY A 227 18.88 23.05 26.60
C GLY A 227 17.65 23.80 26.06
N THR A 228 17.44 23.83 24.73
CA THR A 228 16.31 24.55 24.12
C THR A 228 14.98 23.80 24.26
N ILE A 229 15.01 22.47 24.43
CA ILE A 229 13.85 21.58 24.51
C ILE A 229 13.97 20.72 25.79
N PRO A 230 12.86 20.45 26.51
CA PRO A 230 12.89 19.57 27.68
C PRO A 230 13.34 18.14 27.32
N VAL A 231 14.09 17.52 28.23
CA VAL A 231 14.66 16.19 28.03
C VAL A 231 13.58 15.11 28.15
N ASP A 232 13.28 14.40 27.06
CA ASP A 232 12.50 13.16 27.10
C ASP A 232 13.44 11.93 27.19
N HIS A 233 13.53 11.35 28.38
CA HIS A 233 14.35 10.16 28.64
C HIS A 233 13.87 8.90 27.90
N LYS A 234 12.57 8.77 27.58
CA LYS A 234 12.04 7.61 26.85
C LYS A 234 12.55 7.62 25.40
N LEU A 235 12.47 8.77 24.73
CA LEU A 235 12.98 8.95 23.38
C LEU A 235 14.50 8.78 23.31
N LEU A 236 15.25 9.34 24.27
CA LEU A 236 16.71 9.15 24.32
C LEU A 236 17.11 7.67 24.45
N ARG A 237 16.37 6.89 25.26
CA ARG A 237 16.61 5.45 25.39
C ARG A 237 16.31 4.70 24.09
N GLN A 238 15.26 5.09 23.36
CA GLN A 238 14.94 4.51 22.05
C GLN A 238 16.03 4.82 21.01
N ILE A 239 16.51 6.07 20.95
CA ILE A 239 17.59 6.48 20.05
C ILE A 239 18.90 5.73 20.39
N SER A 240 19.24 5.63 21.68
CA SER A 240 20.40 4.84 22.12
C SER A 240 20.24 3.37 21.76
N SER A 241 19.05 2.79 21.91
CA SER A 241 18.80 1.40 21.50
C SER A 241 18.95 1.22 19.99
N LEU A 242 18.55 2.21 19.18
CA LEU A 242 18.72 2.19 17.73
C LEU A 242 20.21 2.23 17.34
N SER A 243 21.01 3.10 17.97
CA SER A 243 22.44 3.21 17.65
C SER A 243 23.21 1.94 18.00
N HIS A 244 22.88 1.29 19.12
CA HIS A 244 23.52 0.04 19.55
C HIS A 244 23.12 -1.19 18.73
N ARG A 245 22.07 -1.11 17.91
CA ARG A 245 21.69 -2.19 16.97
C ARG A 245 22.49 -2.16 15.67
N LEU A 246 23.33 -1.15 15.47
CA LEU A 246 24.19 -1.06 14.29
C LEU A 246 25.56 -1.67 14.61
N PRO A 247 26.12 -2.52 13.73
CA PRO A 247 25.57 -3.02 12.46
C PRO A 247 24.46 -4.07 12.67
N ALA A 248 23.41 -4.02 11.84
CA ALA A 248 22.22 -4.87 11.98
C ALA A 248 22.51 -6.37 11.85
N VAL A 249 23.50 -6.75 11.04
CA VAL A 249 23.96 -8.13 10.85
C VAL A 249 25.47 -8.11 10.60
N ASP A 250 26.24 -8.73 11.49
CA ASP A 250 27.69 -8.95 11.31
C ASP A 250 28.07 -10.36 11.76
N SER A 251 27.39 -11.36 11.20
CA SER A 251 27.74 -12.77 11.44
C SER A 251 28.64 -13.30 10.32
N SER A 252 29.56 -14.21 10.66
CA SER A 252 30.39 -14.90 9.67
C SER A 252 29.56 -15.72 8.69
N LYS A 253 28.46 -16.32 9.16
CA LYS A 253 27.49 -17.04 8.33
C LYS A 253 26.87 -16.14 7.27
N PHE A 254 26.39 -14.95 7.67
CA PHE A 254 25.82 -13.98 6.71
C PHE A 254 26.83 -13.57 5.64
N LYS A 255 28.08 -13.32 6.00
CA LYS A 255 29.14 -12.99 5.01
C LYS A 255 29.37 -14.14 4.04
N SER A 256 29.39 -15.38 4.53
CA SER A 256 29.52 -16.56 3.67
C SER A 256 28.33 -16.71 2.72
N ASP A 257 27.10 -16.63 3.25
CA ASP A 257 25.87 -16.77 2.46
C ASP A 257 25.76 -15.66 1.41
N TYR A 258 26.06 -14.40 1.79
CA TYR A 258 26.09 -13.25 0.88
C TYR A 258 27.12 -13.40 -0.24
N ASN A 259 28.34 -13.85 0.08
CA ASN A 259 29.37 -14.08 -0.92
C ASN A 259 28.99 -15.21 -1.88
N ASN A 260 28.34 -16.26 -1.39
CA ASN A 260 27.86 -17.35 -2.24
C ASN A 260 26.79 -16.85 -3.21
N GLU A 261 25.78 -16.13 -2.74
CA GLU A 261 24.73 -15.55 -3.60
C GLU A 261 25.31 -14.58 -4.63
N LEU A 262 26.27 -13.75 -4.23
CA LEU A 262 26.96 -12.83 -5.14
C LEU A 262 27.76 -13.57 -6.22
N ASN A 263 28.48 -14.63 -5.85
CA ASN A 263 29.22 -15.45 -6.80
C ASN A 263 28.28 -16.16 -7.79
N GLU A 264 27.16 -16.70 -7.31
CA GLU A 264 26.14 -17.34 -8.16
C GLU A 264 25.53 -16.34 -9.16
N SER A 265 25.14 -15.15 -8.69
CA SER A 265 24.58 -14.10 -9.54
C SER A 265 25.57 -13.62 -10.62
N LEU A 266 26.85 -13.46 -10.25
CA LEU A 266 27.91 -13.11 -11.19
C LEU A 266 28.12 -14.20 -12.25
N LEU A 267 28.13 -15.47 -11.84
CA LEU A 267 28.28 -16.59 -12.77
C LEU A 267 27.13 -16.66 -13.77
N ILE A 268 25.87 -16.52 -13.30
CA ILE A 268 24.69 -16.49 -14.17
C ILE A 268 24.76 -15.32 -15.15
N THR A 269 25.13 -14.13 -14.67
CA THR A 269 25.28 -12.93 -15.50
C THR A 269 26.36 -13.13 -16.56
N TYR A 270 27.49 -13.73 -16.18
CA TYR A 270 28.57 -14.06 -17.11
C TYR A 270 28.12 -15.04 -18.18
N MET A 271 27.46 -16.14 -17.81
CA MET A 271 26.94 -17.11 -18.78
C MET A 271 25.89 -16.49 -19.71
N ALA A 272 24.99 -15.65 -19.19
CA ALA A 272 24.02 -14.92 -20.02
C ALA A 272 24.71 -13.98 -21.01
N SER A 273 25.78 -13.29 -20.60
CA SER A 273 26.56 -12.42 -21.48
C SER A 273 27.27 -13.20 -22.59
N MET A 274 27.81 -14.39 -22.28
CA MET A 274 28.38 -15.29 -23.28
C MET A 274 27.32 -15.76 -24.28
N THR A 275 26.15 -16.18 -23.82
CA THR A 275 25.04 -16.59 -24.69
C THR A 275 24.57 -15.45 -25.61
N LYS A 276 24.51 -14.22 -25.09
CA LYS A 276 24.21 -13.05 -25.91
C LYS A 276 25.31 -12.82 -26.95
N GLY A 277 26.58 -12.95 -26.55
CA GLY A 277 27.73 -12.82 -27.44
C GLY A 277 27.73 -13.86 -28.57
N THR A 278 27.46 -15.13 -28.25
CA THR A 278 27.36 -16.19 -29.26
C THR A 278 26.17 -15.99 -30.19
N ASN A 279 25.03 -15.49 -29.69
CA ASN A 279 23.90 -15.15 -30.55
C ASN A 279 24.26 -14.04 -31.54
N VAL A 280 24.92 -12.97 -31.08
CA VAL A 280 25.39 -11.88 -31.97
C VAL A 280 26.41 -12.39 -32.99
N LEU A 281 27.34 -13.26 -32.57
CA LEU A 281 28.29 -13.89 -33.50
C LEU A 281 27.57 -14.73 -34.56
N ASN A 282 26.55 -15.50 -34.16
CA ASN A 282 25.77 -16.30 -35.09
C ASN A 282 25.04 -15.43 -36.12
N GLU A 283 24.42 -14.32 -35.70
CA GLU A 283 23.81 -13.35 -36.62
C GLU A 283 24.82 -12.74 -37.60
N VAL A 284 26.04 -12.46 -37.14
CA VAL A 284 27.11 -11.92 -37.99
C VAL A 284 27.55 -12.96 -39.02
N VAL A 285 27.73 -14.22 -38.60
CA VAL A 285 28.09 -15.33 -39.50
C VAL A 285 27.00 -15.55 -40.54
N GLU A 286 25.73 -15.53 -40.14
CA GLU A 286 24.60 -15.68 -41.07
C GLU A 286 24.58 -14.55 -42.12
N LYS A 287 24.73 -13.30 -41.69
CA LYS A 287 24.81 -12.13 -42.60
C LYS A 287 26.03 -12.23 -43.52
N PHE A 288 27.16 -12.70 -43.02
CA PHE A 288 28.38 -12.90 -43.82
C PHE A 288 28.17 -13.96 -44.90
N ASN A 289 27.61 -15.12 -44.55
CA ASN A 289 27.36 -16.20 -45.50
C ASN A 289 26.38 -15.75 -46.61
N VAL A 290 25.31 -15.04 -46.25
CA VAL A 290 24.35 -14.53 -47.25
C VAL A 290 25.00 -13.53 -48.22
N THR A 291 25.92 -12.68 -47.75
CA THR A 291 26.52 -11.60 -48.55
C THR A 291 27.72 -12.04 -49.37
N TYR A 292 28.62 -12.85 -48.80
CA TYR A 292 29.88 -13.24 -49.44
C TYR A 292 29.79 -14.59 -50.16
N GLU A 293 29.05 -15.57 -49.65
CA GLU A 293 29.04 -16.92 -50.21
C GLU A 293 28.26 -16.99 -51.55
N ARG A 294 27.27 -16.12 -51.75
CA ARG A 294 26.58 -15.97 -53.06
C ARG A 294 27.44 -15.35 -54.17
N ARG A 295 28.49 -14.59 -53.84
CA ARG A 295 29.39 -13.99 -54.85
C ARG A 295 30.38 -15.00 -55.44
N GLY A 296 30.75 -16.05 -54.69
CA GLY A 296 31.66 -17.10 -55.16
C GLY A 296 31.07 -18.04 -56.21
N ARG A 297 29.73 -18.20 -56.27
CA ARG A 297 29.04 -19.12 -57.20
C ARG A 297 28.68 -18.53 -58.56
N ARG A 298 28.97 -17.25 -58.84
CA ARG A 298 28.64 -16.59 -60.13
C ARG A 298 29.83 -16.44 -61.10
N LEU A 299 30.97 -17.09 -60.83
CA LEU A 299 32.20 -16.96 -61.61
C LEU A 299 32.71 -18.26 -62.25
N TYR A 300 31.83 -19.24 -62.46
CA TYR A 300 32.10 -20.41 -63.30
C TYR A 300 30.94 -20.69 -64.24
#